data_AF-A0A009RAG2-F1
#
_entry.id   AF-A0A009RAG2-F1
#
_cell.length_a   1.000
_cell.length_b   1.000
_cell.length_c   1.000
_cell.angle_alpha   90.00
_cell.angle_beta   90.00
_cell.angle_gamma   90.00
#
_symmetry.space_group_name_H-M   'P 1'
#
loop_
_entity.id
_entity.type
_entity.pdbx_description
1 polymer ?
#
loop_
_entity_poly.entity_id
_entity_poly.type
_entity_poly.pdbx_seq_one_letter_code
_entity_poly.pdbx_strand_id
1 'polypeptide(L)' 'MKKPTHKIYRTTNWSSYNRALINRGNISIWFDPNTQWYAQPQNKQGRNQTYSDTAIQCCLM' A
#
# COMPACT_ATOMS: atom_id res chain seq x y z
N MET A 1 -31.58 12.75 -25.02
CA MET A 1 -31.83 12.00 -23.77
C MET A 1 -31.00 12.62 -22.66
N LYS A 2 -31.61 13.05 -21.53
CA LYS A 2 -30.86 13.64 -20.41
C LYS A 2 -30.14 12.52 -19.65
N LYS A 3 -28.81 12.65 -19.50
CA LYS A 3 -28.00 11.69 -18.72
C LYS A 3 -28.40 11.78 -17.25
N PRO A 4 -28.55 10.65 -16.53
CA PRO A 4 -28.85 10.67 -15.10
C PRO A 4 -27.68 11.28 -14.34
N THR A 5 -28.00 12.16 -13.39
CA THR A 5 -27.02 12.79 -12.49
C THR A 5 -26.31 11.74 -11.64
N HIS A 6 -24.98 11.86 -11.55
CA HIS A 6 -24.14 10.93 -10.80
C HIS A 6 -24.54 10.90 -9.31
N LYS A 7 -24.73 9.68 -8.77
CA LYS A 7 -24.93 9.48 -7.33
C LYS A 7 -23.65 9.83 -6.59
N ILE A 8 -23.71 10.85 -5.73
CA ILE A 8 -22.64 11.21 -4.82
C ILE A 8 -22.80 10.33 -3.58
N TYR A 9 -21.89 9.38 -3.40
CA TYR A 9 -21.82 8.56 -2.19
C TYR A 9 -21.03 9.32 -1.14
N ARG A 10 -21.61 9.52 0.04
CA ARG A 10 -20.95 10.14 1.19
C ARG A 10 -20.57 9.07 2.20
N THR A 11 -19.31 9.08 2.62
CA THR A 11 -18.80 8.20 3.66
C THR A 11 -19.31 8.68 5.02
N THR A 12 -20.34 8.04 5.58
CA THR A 12 -20.93 8.43 6.87
C THR A 12 -20.23 7.79 8.07
N ASN A 13 -19.47 6.72 7.85
CA ASN A 13 -18.82 5.92 8.89
C ASN A 13 -17.37 6.34 9.18
N TRP A 14 -16.87 7.41 8.56
CA TRP A 14 -15.45 7.79 8.61
C TRP A 14 -14.94 8.02 10.05
N SER A 15 -15.72 8.67 10.90
CA SER A 15 -15.31 8.94 12.28
C SER A 15 -15.18 7.66 13.12
N SER A 16 -16.14 6.74 12.97
CA SER A 16 -16.13 5.44 13.65
C SER A 16 -14.98 4.56 13.15
N TYR A 17 -14.76 4.53 11.84
CA TYR A 17 -13.64 3.82 11.23
C TYR A 17 -12.29 4.35 11.72
N ASN A 18 -12.12 5.67 11.73
CA ASN A 18 -10.89 6.32 12.19
C ASN A 18 -10.62 6.06 13.68
N ARG A 19 -11.66 6.11 14.54
CA ARG A 19 -11.53 5.75 15.96
C ARG A 19 -11.10 4.29 16.15
N ALA A 20 -11.66 3.36 15.37
CA ALA A 20 -11.24 1.97 15.40
C ALA A 20 -9.78 1.79 14.94
N LEU A 21 -9.33 2.60 13.97
CA LEU A 21 -7.95 2.60 13.49
C LEU A 21 -6.97 3.12 14.56
N ILE A 22 -7.32 4.20 15.26
CA ILE A 22 -6.52 4.75 16.37
C ILE A 22 -6.46 3.75 17.54
N ASN A 23 -7.59 3.13 17.88
CA ASN A 23 -7.66 2.14 18.97
C ASN A 23 -6.93 0.83 18.66
N ARG A 24 -6.67 0.52 17.38
CA ARG A 24 -5.85 -0.65 16.98
C ARG A 24 -4.38 -0.53 17.37
N GLY A 25 -3.97 0.63 17.88
CA GLY A 25 -2.60 0.89 18.31
C GLY A 25 -1.76 1.51 17.19
N ASN A 26 -0.69 2.16 17.60
CA ASN A 26 0.23 2.82 16.69
C ASN A 26 1.26 1.78 16.20
N ILE A 27 1.09 1.29 14.98
CA ILE A 27 2.05 0.36 14.38
C ILE A 27 3.27 1.17 13.96
N SER A 28 4.36 1.09 14.74
CA SER A 28 5.65 1.66 14.36
C SER A 28 6.39 0.63 13.50
N ILE A 29 6.41 0.85 12.18
CA ILE A 29 7.16 0.03 11.23
C ILE A 29 8.56 0.62 11.12
N TRP A 30 9.56 -0.14 11.56
CA TRP A 30 10.96 0.23 11.38
C TRP A 30 11.49 -0.41 10.11
N PHE A 31 11.98 0.43 9.19
CA PHE A 31 12.69 -0.02 7.99
C PHE A 31 14.19 -0.04 8.28
N ASP A 32 14.85 -1.17 8.05
CA ASP A 32 16.31 -1.24 8.15
C ASP A 32 16.93 -0.45 6.98
N PRO A 33 17.79 0.56 7.26
CA PRO A 33 18.41 1.39 6.22
C PRO A 33 19.36 0.61 5.31
N ASN A 34 19.83 -0.56 5.73
CA ASN A 34 20.66 -1.46 4.92
C ASN A 34 19.82 -2.38 4.02
N THR A 35 18.49 -2.36 4.14
CA THR A 35 17.63 -3.17 3.29
C THR A 35 17.67 -2.65 1.87
N GLN A 36 18.11 -3.51 0.95
CA GLN A 36 18.05 -3.24 -0.47
C GLN A 36 16.60 -3.40 -0.94
N TRP A 37 15.85 -2.29 -1.05
CA TRP A 37 14.43 -2.30 -1.46
C TRP A 37 14.23 -2.59 -2.94
N TYR A 38 15.16 -2.15 -3.77
CA TYR A 38 15.09 -2.28 -5.21
C TYR A 38 15.89 -3.48 -5.68
N ALA A 39 15.32 -4.26 -6.60
CA ALA A 39 16.06 -5.37 -7.19
C ALA A 39 17.22 -4.82 -8.04
N GLN A 40 18.33 -5.56 -8.05
CA GLN A 40 19.45 -5.24 -8.93
C GLN A 40 19.03 -5.46 -10.39
N PRO A 41 19.43 -4.58 -11.32
CA PRO A 41 19.11 -4.74 -12.73
C PRO A 41 19.71 -6.06 -13.24
N GLN A 42 18.84 -7.00 -13.62
CA GLN A 42 19.27 -8.22 -14.28
C GLN A 42 19.38 -7.93 -15.78
N ASN A 43 20.55 -8.14 -16.38
CA ASN A 43 20.73 -8.11 -17.84
C ASN A 43 20.15 -9.37 -18.52
N LYS A 44 18.99 -9.84 -18.04
CA LYS A 44 18.30 -11.01 -18.58
C LYS A 44 17.15 -10.55 -19.47
N GLN A 45 16.90 -11.33 -20.52
CA GLN A 45 15.82 -11.04 -21.47
C GLN A 45 14.47 -11.23 -20.77
N GLY A 46 13.71 -10.14 -20.59
CA GLY A 46 12.45 -10.12 -19.86
C GLY A 46 12.22 -8.82 -19.09
N ARG A 47 11.16 -8.78 -18.27
CA ARG A 47 10.89 -7.63 -17.39
C ARG A 47 11.78 -7.70 -16.15
N ASN A 48 12.56 -6.65 -15.90
CA ASN A 48 13.34 -6.52 -14.68
C ASN A 48 12.42 -6.40 -13.47
N GLN A 49 12.74 -7.12 -12.40
CA GLN A 49 12.09 -6.93 -11.11
C GLN A 49 12.36 -5.51 -10.61
N THR A 50 11.32 -4.84 -10.12
CA THR A 50 11.44 -3.48 -9.57
C THR A 50 11.78 -3.52 -8.08
N TYR A 51 11.25 -4.49 -7.36
CA TYR A 51 11.41 -4.64 -5.92
C TYR A 51 12.15 -5.93 -5.60
N SER A 52 12.97 -5.91 -4.55
CA SER A 52 13.65 -7.10 -4.05
C SER A 52 12.70 -8.07 -3.39
N ASP A 53 13.11 -9.33 -3.28
CA ASP A 53 12.33 -10.35 -2.57
C ASP A 53 12.08 -9.96 -1.10
N THR A 54 13.05 -9.30 -0.46
CA THR A 54 12.93 -8.78 0.91
C THR A 54 11.88 -7.68 1.02
N ALA A 55 11.79 -6.79 0.02
CA ALA A 55 10.76 -5.75 -0.03
C ALA A 55 9.36 -6.36 -0.19
N ILE A 56 9.23 -7.37 -1.06
CA ILE A 56 7.95 -8.06 -1.30
C ILE A 56 7.51 -8.83 -0.05
N GLN A 57 8.41 -9.57 0.59
CA GLN A 57 8.12 -10.30 1.81
C GLN A 57 7.69 -9.37 2.95
N CYS A 58 8.31 -8.19 3.09
CA CYS A 58 7.94 -7.20 4.09
C CYS A 58 6.51 -6.66 3.93
N CYS A 59 6.01 -6.53 2.69
CA CYS A 59 4.68 -5.97 2.41
C CYS A 59 3.54 -7.00 2.44
N LEU A 60 3.88 -8.30 2.35
CA LEU A 60 2.90 -9.39 2.32
C LEU A 60 2.70 -10.08 3.69
N MET A 61 3.58 -9.78 4.67
CA MET A 61 3.45 -10.23 6.06
C MET A 61 2.45 -9.39 6.86
#